data_AF-A0AAC9EVI2-F1
#
_entry.id   AF-A0AAC9EVI2-F1
#
_cell.length_a   1.000
_cell.length_b   1.000
_cell.length_c   1.000
_cell.angle_alpha   90.00
_cell.angle_beta   90.00
_cell.angle_gamma   90.00
#
_symmetry.space_group_name_H-M   'P 1'
#
loop_
_entity.id
_entity.type
_entity.pdbx_description
1 polymer ?
#
loop_
_entity_poly.entity_id
_entity_poly.type
_entity_poly.pdbx_seq_one_letter_code
_entity_poly.pdbx_strand_id
1 'polypeptide(L)'
;MARRKRFKKNQPFKWKHYSGEIILWLVRWYGRYALSYRDLKEMTGERGLELERSTICRWVHEYGPEIAKRLRPHFRQTCASWRLDETLVKIKGRWYYLYRAIDKYGHTLDWMLSRQQNAKAALRFFKKAIAHAASHGVLSTG
;
A
#
# COMPACT_ATOMS: atom_id res chain seq x y z
N MET A 1 -37.20 -16.43 20.56
CA MET A 1 -35.77 -16.52 20.22
C MET A 1 -35.26 -15.16 19.75
N ALA A 2 -34.54 -14.43 20.60
CA ALA A 2 -33.99 -13.11 20.28
C ALA A 2 -32.78 -13.25 19.35
N ARG A 3 -32.88 -12.71 18.14
CA ARG A 3 -31.80 -12.61 17.15
C ARG A 3 -30.70 -11.72 17.74
N ARG A 4 -29.64 -12.33 18.30
CA ARG A 4 -28.44 -11.64 18.80
C ARG A 4 -28.00 -10.61 17.76
N LYS A 5 -28.16 -9.33 18.07
CA LYS A 5 -27.56 -8.24 17.29
C LYS A 5 -26.05 -8.48 17.29
N ARG A 6 -25.49 -8.90 16.14
CA ARG A 6 -24.04 -8.93 15.92
C ARG A 6 -23.53 -7.51 16.16
N PHE A 7 -22.87 -7.28 17.29
CA PHE A 7 -22.13 -6.04 17.54
C PHE A 7 -21.12 -5.86 16.38
N LYS A 8 -21.29 -4.81 15.56
CA LYS A 8 -20.35 -4.44 14.50
C LYS A 8 -19.01 -4.07 15.16
N LYS A 9 -18.04 -5.00 15.15
CA LYS A 9 -16.65 -4.71 15.54
C LYS A 9 -16.07 -3.67 14.57
N ASN A 10 -15.70 -2.53 15.13
CA ASN A 10 -14.95 -1.41 14.56
C ASN A 10 -15.62 -0.59 13.45
N GLN A 11 -16.05 0.63 13.79
CA GLN A 11 -16.28 1.70 12.82
C GLN A 11 -14.92 2.35 12.48
N PRO A 12 -14.32 2.11 11.28
CA PRO A 12 -12.96 2.56 10.97
C PRO A 12 -12.83 4.10 10.86
N PHE A 13 -13.95 4.81 10.72
CA PHE A 13 -14.02 6.27 10.61
C PHE A 13 -14.65 6.93 11.84
N LYS A 14 -14.72 6.21 12.97
CA LYS A 14 -15.26 6.78 14.21
C LYS A 14 -14.44 8.01 14.61
N TRP A 15 -15.12 9.10 14.95
CA TRP A 15 -14.52 10.40 15.34
C TRP A 15 -13.83 11.18 14.20
N LYS A 16 -14.08 10.85 12.93
CA LYS A 16 -13.63 11.68 11.82
C LYS A 16 -14.70 12.72 11.47
N HIS A 17 -14.25 13.96 11.23
CA HIS A 17 -15.12 15.07 10.82
C HIS A 17 -15.75 14.88 9.43
N TYR A 18 -15.09 14.10 8.57
CA TYR A 18 -15.52 13.84 7.20
C TYR A 18 -16.05 12.42 7.06
N SER A 19 -16.94 12.21 6.08
CA SER A 19 -17.47 10.88 5.78
C SER A 19 -16.35 9.92 5.37
N GLY A 20 -16.51 8.65 5.72
CA GLY A 20 -15.53 7.61 5.35
C GLY A 20 -15.34 7.49 3.84
N GLU A 21 -16.35 7.82 3.04
CA GLU A 21 -16.28 7.80 1.58
C GLU A 21 -15.32 8.85 1.02
N ILE A 22 -15.38 10.08 1.53
CA ILE A 22 -14.45 11.17 1.15
C ILE A 22 -13.01 10.77 1.48
N ILE A 23 -12.81 10.23 2.70
CA ILE A 23 -11.49 9.77 3.15
C ILE A 23 -10.96 8.67 2.23
N LEU A 24 -11.78 7.66 1.92
CA LEU A 24 -11.39 6.56 1.03
C LEU A 24 -11.10 7.04 -0.40
N TRP A 25 -11.88 7.98 -0.94
CA TRP A 25 -11.63 8.54 -2.26
C TRP A 25 -10.29 9.25 -2.34
N LEU A 26 -9.97 10.08 -1.36
CA LEU A 26 -8.70 10.83 -1.35
C LEU A 26 -7.50 9.92 -1.20
N VAL A 27 -7.57 8.95 -0.28
CA VAL A 27 -6.48 7.98 -0.10
C VAL A 27 -6.32 7.10 -1.35
N ARG A 28 -7.42 6.72 -2.01
CA ARG A 28 -7.38 5.97 -3.27
C ARG A 28 -6.79 6.80 -4.41
N TRP A 29 -7.18 8.08 -4.54
CA TRP A 29 -6.64 8.95 -5.59
C TRP A 29 -5.15 9.19 -5.40
N TYR A 30 -4.70 9.45 -4.17
CA TYR A 30 -3.28 9.53 -3.84
C TYR A 30 -2.53 8.24 -4.21
N GLY A 31 -3.10 7.07 -3.92
CA GLY A 31 -2.44 5.79 -4.18
C GLY A 31 -2.48 5.32 -5.64
N ARG A 32 -3.43 5.82 -6.45
CA ARG A 32 -3.63 5.38 -7.84
C ARG A 32 -3.03 6.32 -8.87
N TYR A 33 -3.02 7.62 -8.60
CA TYR A 33 -2.57 8.64 -9.53
C TYR A 33 -1.33 9.36 -8.97
N ALA A 34 -0.51 9.92 -9.85
CA ALA A 34 0.67 10.71 -9.45
C ALA A 34 0.28 12.13 -8.96
N LEU A 35 -0.69 12.20 -8.04
CA LEU A 35 -1.20 13.45 -7.48
C LEU A 35 -0.46 13.82 -6.19
N SER A 36 -0.12 15.09 -6.06
CA SER A 36 0.43 15.65 -4.83
C SER A 36 -0.69 15.92 -3.80
N TYR A 37 -0.31 16.06 -2.52
CA TYR A 37 -1.26 16.50 -1.49
C TYR A 37 -1.84 17.89 -1.75
N ARG A 38 -1.12 18.73 -2.50
CA ARG A 38 -1.59 20.05 -2.91
C ARG A 38 -2.70 19.90 -3.95
N ASP A 39 -2.48 19.06 -4.96
CA ASP A 39 -3.44 18.82 -6.04
C ASP A 39 -4.74 18.28 -5.45
N LEU A 40 -4.65 17.32 -4.52
CA LEU A 40 -5.82 16.76 -3.83
C LEU A 40 -6.58 17.83 -3.03
N LYS A 41 -5.87 18.74 -2.36
CA LYS A 41 -6.50 19.87 -1.65
C LYS A 41 -7.24 20.78 -2.62
N GLU A 42 -6.61 21.17 -3.73
CA GLU A 42 -7.20 22.06 -4.73
C GLU A 42 -8.46 21.42 -5.35
N MET A 43 -8.38 20.15 -5.77
CA MET A 43 -9.51 19.37 -6.27
C MET A 43 -10.67 19.23 -5.27
N THR A 44 -10.37 19.12 -3.98
CA THR A 44 -11.42 19.07 -2.94
C THR A 44 -12.05 20.44 -2.72
N GLY A 45 -11.25 21.51 -2.83
CA GLY A 45 -11.72 22.89 -2.71
C GLY A 45 -12.71 23.26 -3.82
N GLU A 46 -12.43 22.84 -5.06
CA GLU A 46 -13.37 23.01 -6.19
C GLU A 46 -14.75 22.36 -5.94
N ARG A 47 -14.80 21.34 -5.08
CA ARG A 47 -16.03 20.63 -4.70
C ARG A 47 -16.66 21.15 -3.40
N GLY A 48 -16.15 22.26 -2.86
CA GLY A 48 -16.63 22.87 -1.62
C GLY A 48 -16.18 22.17 -0.34
N LEU A 49 -15.16 21.31 -0.39
CA LEU A 49 -14.59 20.65 0.79
C LEU A 49 -13.33 21.38 1.25
N GLU A 50 -13.40 22.05 2.41
CA GLU A 50 -12.26 22.76 3.00
C GLU A 50 -11.31 21.81 3.75
N LEU A 51 -10.36 21.23 3.01
CA LEU A 51 -9.35 20.33 3.57
C LEU A 51 -7.96 20.97 3.58
N GLU A 52 -7.22 20.71 4.66
CA GLU A 52 -5.80 21.04 4.75
C GLU A 52 -4.94 19.84 4.28
N ARG A 53 -3.77 20.11 3.70
CA ARG A 53 -2.89 19.08 3.14
C ARG A 53 -2.43 18.06 4.18
N SER A 54 -2.18 18.50 5.41
CA SER A 54 -1.81 17.63 6.52
C SER A 54 -2.93 16.68 6.94
N THR A 55 -4.20 17.06 6.79
CA THR A 55 -5.35 16.18 7.06
C THR A 55 -5.33 15.00 6.09
N ILE A 56 -5.14 15.28 4.79
CA ILE A 56 -5.02 14.25 3.75
C ILE A 56 -3.80 13.36 4.02
N CYS A 57 -2.65 13.95 4.36
CA CYS A 57 -1.43 13.23 4.73
C CYS A 57 -1.65 12.27 5.92
N ARG A 58 -2.33 12.72 6.98
CA ARG A 58 -2.68 11.87 8.14
C ARG A 58 -3.55 10.69 7.73
N TRP A 59 -4.57 10.92 6.90
CA TRP A 59 -5.43 9.85 6.40
C TRP A 59 -4.69 8.85 5.52
N VAL A 60 -3.81 9.32 4.64
CA VAL A 60 -2.97 8.42 3.82
C VAL A 60 -2.08 7.55 4.70
N HIS A 61 -1.45 8.12 5.73
CA HIS A 61 -0.63 7.34 6.65
C HIS A 61 -1.44 6.35 7.51
N GLU A 62 -2.64 6.75 7.96
CA GLU A 62 -3.50 5.93 8.81
C GLU A 62 -4.16 4.79 8.02
N TYR A 63 -4.77 5.10 6.88
CA TYR A 63 -5.60 4.15 6.13
C TYR A 63 -4.87 3.47 4.97
N GLY A 64 -3.80 4.07 4.44
CA GLY A 64 -3.02 3.52 3.33
C GLY A 64 -2.57 2.07 3.57
N PRO A 65 -1.91 1.76 4.72
CA PRO A 65 -1.48 0.40 5.02
C PRO A 65 -2.63 -0.61 5.12
N GLU A 66 -3.75 -0.21 5.72
CA GLU A 66 -4.93 -1.09 5.88
C GLU A 66 -5.62 -1.36 4.53
N ILE A 67 -5.73 -0.33 3.68
CA ILE A 67 -6.23 -0.48 2.31
C ILE A 67 -5.31 -1.40 1.51
N ALA A 68 -3.98 -1.18 1.57
CA ALA A 68 -3.01 -2.02 0.88
C ALA A 68 -3.10 -3.48 1.34
N LYS A 69 -3.25 -3.73 2.66
CA LYS A 69 -3.42 -5.07 3.23
C LYS A 69 -4.66 -5.77 2.68
N ARG A 70 -5.80 -5.07 2.56
CA ARG A 70 -7.05 -5.62 2.02
C ARG A 70 -7.03 -5.80 0.51
N LEU A 71 -6.30 -4.96 -0.22
CA LEU A 71 -6.11 -5.09 -1.66
C LEU A 71 -5.10 -6.18 -2.02
N ARG A 72 -4.15 -6.49 -1.14
CA ARG A 72 -3.07 -7.47 -1.39
C ARG A 72 -3.54 -8.82 -1.98
N PRO A 73 -4.60 -9.47 -1.47
CA PRO A 73 -5.09 -10.74 -2.03
C PRO A 73 -5.71 -10.61 -3.43
N HIS A 74 -6.14 -9.41 -3.80
CA HIS A 74 -6.79 -9.14 -5.09
C HIS A 74 -5.77 -8.82 -6.21
N PHE A 75 -4.51 -8.53 -5.85
CA PHE A 75 -3.44 -8.44 -6.85
C PHE A 75 -3.14 -9.87 -7.35
N ARG A 76 -3.38 -10.09 -8.65
CA ARG A 76 -3.25 -11.41 -9.32
C ARG A 76 -1.93 -12.11 -8.96
N GLN A 77 -2.02 -13.43 -8.85
CA GLN A 77 -0.91 -14.35 -8.62
C GLN A 77 0.23 -14.11 -9.61
N THR A 78 1.40 -13.95 -9.04
CA THR A 78 2.71 -13.85 -9.67
C THR A 78 2.99 -15.03 -10.58
N CYS A 79 3.48 -14.77 -11.79
CA CYS A 79 3.93 -15.83 -12.67
C CYS A 79 5.09 -16.63 -12.07
N ALA A 80 5.33 -17.83 -12.59
CA ALA A 80 6.41 -18.71 -12.15
C ALA A 80 7.82 -18.08 -12.22
N SER A 81 7.99 -16.99 -12.97
CA SER A 81 9.25 -16.27 -13.16
C SER A 81 9.14 -14.80 -12.74
N TRP A 82 10.00 -14.36 -11.83
CA TRP A 82 10.14 -12.96 -11.42
C TRP A 82 11.62 -12.55 -11.42
N ARG A 83 11.89 -11.25 -11.56
CA ARG A 83 13.23 -10.65 -11.55
C ARG A 83 13.41 -9.76 -10.34
N LEU A 84 14.65 -9.67 -9.87
CA LEU A 84 15.06 -8.74 -8.82
C LEU A 84 15.78 -7.55 -9.45
N ASP A 85 15.42 -6.35 -9.03
CA ASP A 85 16.12 -5.10 -9.32
C ASP A 85 16.64 -4.48 -8.01
N GLU A 86 17.85 -3.93 -8.04
CA GLU A 86 18.47 -3.16 -6.95
C GLU A 86 18.78 -1.75 -7.46
N THR A 87 18.03 -0.77 -6.96
CA THR A 87 18.19 0.64 -7.37
C THR A 87 18.66 1.51 -6.19
N LEU A 88 19.62 2.40 -6.42
CA LEU A 88 20.05 3.37 -5.42
C LEU A 88 19.11 4.60 -5.41
N VAL A 89 18.46 4.86 -4.28
CA VAL A 89 17.47 5.95 -4.11
C VAL A 89 17.89 6.89 -2.99
N LYS A 90 17.78 8.20 -3.21
CA LYS A 90 18.09 9.23 -2.22
C LYS A 90 16.82 9.67 -1.48
N ILE A 91 16.75 9.42 -0.18
CA ILE A 91 15.61 9.79 0.68
C ILE A 91 16.11 10.72 1.79
N LYS A 92 15.56 11.95 1.84
CA LYS A 92 15.95 12.99 2.82
C LYS A 92 17.47 13.18 2.93
N GLY A 93 18.16 13.22 1.80
CA GLY A 93 19.61 13.43 1.72
C GLY A 93 20.48 12.19 1.94
N ARG A 94 19.90 11.05 2.33
CA ARG A 94 20.63 9.80 2.56
C ARG A 94 20.36 8.79 1.44
N TRP A 95 21.38 8.02 1.07
CA TRP A 95 21.28 6.97 0.06
C TRP A 95 20.77 5.66 0.67
N TYR A 96 19.91 4.97 -0.08
CA TYR A 96 19.32 3.69 0.27
C TYR A 96 19.30 2.77 -0.95
N TYR A 97 19.43 1.47 -0.70
CA TYR A 97 19.26 0.42 -1.70
C TYR A 97 17.81 -0.04 -1.68
N LEU A 98 17.14 0.11 -2.81
CA LEU A 98 15.78 -0.33 -3.04
C LEU A 98 15.80 -1.64 -3.81
N TYR A 99 15.44 -2.72 -3.12
CA TYR A 99 15.22 -4.03 -3.72
C TYR A 99 13.77 -4.12 -4.20
N ARG A 100 13.54 -4.56 -5.43
CA ARG A 100 12.22 -4.76 -6.03
C ARG A 100 12.13 -6.12 -6.71
N ALA A 101 11.11 -6.90 -6.36
CA ALA A 101 10.73 -8.09 -7.10
C ALA A 101 9.65 -7.70 -8.12
N ILE A 102 9.89 -8.00 -9.39
CA ILE A 102 9.04 -7.61 -10.51
C ILE A 102 8.71 -8.85 -11.33
N ASP A 103 7.43 -9.04 -11.66
CA ASP A 103 6.96 -10.12 -12.53
C ASP A 103 7.28 -9.84 -14.01
N LYS A 104 7.16 -10.84 -14.89
CA LYS A 104 7.33 -10.71 -16.34
C LYS A 104 6.45 -9.62 -16.98
N TYR A 105 5.31 -9.30 -16.36
CA TYR A 105 4.39 -8.26 -16.82
C TYR A 105 4.68 -6.87 -16.24
N GLY A 106 5.79 -6.71 -15.49
CA GLY A 106 6.16 -5.43 -14.88
C GLY A 106 5.43 -5.12 -13.57
N HIS A 107 4.61 -6.03 -13.06
CA HIS A 107 3.95 -5.86 -11.76
C HIS A 107 4.95 -6.03 -10.61
N THR A 108 4.95 -5.09 -9.67
CA THR A 108 5.80 -5.17 -8.48
C THR A 108 5.16 -6.09 -7.46
N LEU A 109 5.91 -7.11 -7.03
CA LEU A 109 5.48 -8.17 -6.13
C LEU A 109 5.75 -7.80 -4.68
N ASP A 110 7.00 -7.40 -4.44
CA ASP A 110 7.45 -6.92 -3.16
C ASP A 110 8.61 -5.96 -3.35
N TRP A 111 8.85 -5.14 -2.34
CA TRP A 111 9.98 -4.22 -2.28
C TRP A 111 10.52 -4.12 -0.86
N MET A 112 11.78 -3.73 -0.75
CA MET A 112 12.43 -3.50 0.53
C MET A 112 13.50 -2.44 0.39
N LEU A 113 13.52 -1.52 1.35
CA LEU A 113 14.54 -0.50 1.47
C LEU A 113 15.59 -0.92 2.49
N SER A 114 16.87 -0.86 2.12
CA SER A 114 18.01 -1.11 3.01
C SER A 114 18.97 0.07 3.00
N ARG A 115 19.62 0.34 4.14
CA ARG A 115 20.72 1.33 4.21
C ARG A 115 22.06 0.76 3.74
N GLN A 116 22.20 -0.56 3.78
CA GLN A 116 23.44 -1.26 3.49
C GLN A 116 23.21 -2.21 2.33
N GLN A 117 24.14 -2.21 1.37
CA GLN A 117 24.26 -3.24 0.36
C GLN A 117 25.09 -4.37 0.94
N ASN A 118 24.42 -5.42 1.41
CA ASN A 118 25.09 -6.61 1.90
C ASN A 118 24.27 -7.86 1.57
N ALA A 119 24.97 -9.00 1.51
CA ALA A 119 24.34 -10.29 1.24
C ALA A 119 23.22 -10.63 2.24
N LYS A 120 23.32 -10.16 3.49
CA LYS A 120 22.28 -10.35 4.51
C LYS A 120 20.98 -9.63 4.16
N ALA A 121 21.05 -8.40 3.64
CA ALA A 121 19.89 -7.65 3.17
C ALA A 121 19.28 -8.33 1.95
N ALA A 122 20.08 -8.71 0.95
CA ALA A 122 19.60 -9.45 -0.20
C ALA A 122 18.89 -10.75 0.21
N LEU A 123 19.51 -11.56 1.10
CA LEU A 123 18.92 -12.80 1.60
C LEU A 123 17.60 -12.56 2.34
N ARG A 124 17.51 -11.51 3.15
CA ARG A 124 16.25 -11.11 3.81
C ARG A 124 15.17 -10.78 2.79
N PHE A 125 15.52 -10.09 1.70
CA PHE A 125 14.59 -9.79 0.63
C PHE A 125 14.12 -11.06 -0.08
N PHE A 126 15.04 -11.96 -0.46
CA PHE A 126 14.70 -13.23 -1.10
C PHE A 126 13.76 -14.07 -0.23
N LYS A 127 14.04 -14.19 1.08
CA LYS A 127 13.16 -14.89 2.02
C LYS A 127 11.76 -14.28 2.06
N LYS A 128 11.66 -12.94 2.06
CA LYS A 128 10.39 -12.22 2.05
C LYS A 128 9.61 -12.46 0.76
N ALA A 129 10.27 -12.35 -0.40
CA ALA A 129 9.67 -12.53 -1.71
C ALA A 129 9.17 -13.97 -1.94
N ILE A 130 9.98 -14.98 -1.56
CA ILE A 130 9.60 -16.40 -1.69
C ILE A 130 8.44 -16.73 -0.75
N ALA A 131 8.45 -16.25 0.50
CA ALA A 131 7.32 -16.46 1.41
C ALA A 131 6.02 -15.82 0.87
N HIS A 132 6.13 -14.68 0.20
CA HIS A 132 4.99 -14.03 -0.43
C HIS A 132 4.46 -14.84 -1.63
N ALA A 133 5.34 -15.38 -2.47
CA ALA A 133 4.95 -16.27 -3.57
C ALA A 133 4.31 -17.58 -3.08
N ALA A 134 4.91 -18.24 -2.09
CA ALA A 134 4.43 -19.52 -1.55
C ALA A 134 3.05 -19.40 -0.88
N SER A 135 2.79 -18.30 -0.17
CA SER A 135 1.48 -18.07 0.48
C SER A 135 0.31 -17.90 -0.50
N HIS A 136 0.59 -17.65 -1.79
CA HIS A 136 -0.45 -17.46 -2.81
C HIS A 136 -0.55 -18.64 -3.79
N GLY A 137 0.36 -19.64 -3.73
CA GLY A 137 0.37 -20.80 -4.62
C GLY A 137 -0.44 -22.03 -4.16
N VAL A 138 -1.06 -21.99 -2.98
CA VAL A 138 -1.73 -23.16 -2.36
C VAL A 138 -3.21 -23.32 -2.80
N LEU A 139 -3.69 -22.54 -3.77
CA LEU A 139 -5.10 -22.61 -4.24
C LEU A 139 -5.27 -22.98 -5.73
N SER A 140 -4.23 -23.47 -6.41
CA SER A 140 -4.34 -23.87 -7.83
C SER A 140 -3.77 -25.25 -8.14
N THR A 141 -4.02 -26.24 -7.28
CA THR A 141 -3.86 -27.66 -7.63
C THR A 141 -5.20 -28.35 -7.41
N GLY A 142 -6.01 -28.35 -8.47
CA GLY A 142 -7.12 -29.27 -8.70
C GLY A 142 -6.83 -30.01 -9.99
#